data_AF-A0A9D5RVE7-F1
#
_entry.id   AF-A0A9D5RVE7-F1
#
_cell.length_a   1.000
_cell.length_b   1.000
_cell.length_c   1.000
_cell.angle_alpha   90.00
_cell.angle_beta   90.00
_cell.angle_gamma   90.00
#
_symmetry.space_group_name_H-M   'P 1'
#
loop_
_entity.id
_entity.type
_entity.pdbx_description
1 polymer ?
#
loop_
_entity_poly.entity_id
_entity_poly.type
_entity_poly.pdbx_seq_one_letter_code
_entity_poly.pdbx_strand_id
1 'polypeptide(L)'
;MLKLYTRADDENMLKMFDAMPDNITLRTLQNCTDEALRLYEVIDKFEPDQNAKVSIWHGAKEPNMKKALEKLRRAFPAAEDKPFEGMGHGDIIGHPEIMAAEIKKFMER
;
A
#
# COMPACT_ATOMS: atom_id res chain seq x y z
N MET A 1 21.18 9.89 10.99
CA MET A 1 21.20 8.55 10.37
C MET A 1 19.89 7.88 10.73
N LEU A 2 18.92 7.82 9.81
CA LEU A 2 17.65 7.15 10.06
C LEU A 2 17.95 5.65 10.23
N LYS A 3 17.90 5.14 11.46
CA LYS A 3 17.82 3.70 11.70
C LYS A 3 16.40 3.28 11.30
N LEU A 4 16.21 3.01 10.01
CA LEU A 4 14.98 2.42 9.51
C LEU A 4 14.86 1.02 10.13
N TYR A 5 13.72 0.77 10.76
CA TYR A 5 13.38 -0.43 11.55
C TYR A 5 13.18 -1.69 10.68
N THR A 6 13.94 -1.81 9.60
CA THR A 6 13.88 -2.92 8.67
C THR A 6 15.04 -3.86 8.99
N ARG A 7 14.75 -5.14 9.21
CA ARG A 7 15.78 -6.21 9.32
C ARG A 7 16.51 -6.47 7.99
N ALA A 8 16.46 -5.53 7.05
CA ALA A 8 17.09 -5.60 5.74
C ALA A 8 18.54 -5.14 5.89
N ASP A 9 19.46 -5.88 5.27
CA ASP A 9 20.85 -5.42 5.12
C ASP A 9 20.93 -4.13 4.27
N ASP A 10 22.08 -3.45 4.37
CA ASP A 10 22.29 -2.16 3.70
C ASP A 10 22.09 -2.25 2.17
N GLU A 11 22.39 -3.41 1.55
CA GLU A 11 22.15 -3.64 0.12
C GLU A 11 20.66 -3.67 -0.24
N ASN A 12 19.84 -4.37 0.55
CA ASN A 12 18.40 -4.37 0.34
C ASN A 12 17.79 -2.99 0.57
N MET A 13 18.31 -2.24 1.55
CA MET A 13 17.90 -0.85 1.78
C MET A 13 18.22 0.04 0.58
N LEU A 14 19.43 -0.10 0.01
CA LEU A 14 19.83 0.66 -1.19
C LEU A 14 18.94 0.33 -2.40
N LYS A 15 18.61 -0.95 -2.64
CA LYS A 15 17.67 -1.35 -3.70
C LYS A 15 16.27 -0.78 -3.52
N MET A 16 15.81 -0.63 -2.27
CA MET A 16 14.52 0.02 -1.99
C MET A 16 14.56 1.51 -2.34
N PHE A 17 15.72 2.17 -2.17
CA PHE A 17 15.89 3.57 -2.59
C PHE A 17 15.95 3.73 -4.11
N ASP A 18 16.45 2.74 -4.86
CA ASP A 18 16.44 2.76 -6.34
C ASP A 18 15.02 2.76 -6.93
N ALA A 19 14.03 2.27 -6.17
CA ALA A 19 12.62 2.28 -6.57
C ALA A 19 11.90 3.59 -6.21
N MET A 20 12.58 4.55 -5.57
CA MET A 20 11.98 5.82 -5.18
C MET A 20 11.98 6.82 -6.36
N PRO A 21 10.96 7.69 -6.45
CA PRO A 21 10.97 8.76 -7.45
C PRO A 21 12.17 9.69 -7.28
N ASP A 22 12.83 10.07 -8.38
CA ASP A 22 14.03 10.93 -8.40
C ASP A 22 13.85 12.27 -7.67
N ASN A 23 12.62 12.75 -7.56
CA ASN A 23 12.26 14.04 -6.95
C ASN A 23 11.65 13.90 -5.54
N ILE A 24 11.71 12.71 -4.92
CA ILE A 24 11.15 12.53 -3.58
C ILE A 24 11.99 13.26 -2.53
N THR A 25 11.33 14.01 -1.64
CA THR A 25 12.04 14.68 -0.55
C THR A 25 12.19 13.75 0.66
N LEU A 26 13.25 13.93 1.46
CA LEU A 26 13.39 13.25 2.75
C LEU A 26 12.16 13.49 3.65
N ARG A 27 11.58 14.69 3.60
CA ARG A 27 10.39 15.01 4.39
C ARG A 27 9.17 14.19 3.94
N THR A 28 9.00 13.99 2.63
CA THR A 28 7.97 13.11 2.08
C THR A 28 8.15 11.68 2.59
N LEU A 29 9.37 11.14 2.51
CA LEU A 29 9.67 9.79 3.00
C LEU A 29 9.36 9.64 4.51
N GLN A 30 9.74 10.63 5.32
CA GLN A 30 9.46 10.65 6.75
C GLN A 30 7.95 10.69 7.02
N ASN A 31 7.22 11.60 6.38
CA ASN A 31 5.78 11.72 6.55
C ASN A 31 5.06 10.41 6.14
N CYS A 32 5.41 9.81 5.00
CA CYS A 32 4.83 8.54 4.54
C CYS A 32 5.12 7.40 5.52
N THR A 33 6.34 7.35 6.08
CA THR A 33 6.72 6.35 7.08
C THR A 33 5.93 6.53 8.38
N ASP A 34 5.86 7.76 8.88
CA ASP A 34 5.15 8.09 10.12
C ASP A 34 3.65 7.75 10.02
N GLU A 35 3.00 8.11 8.91
CA GLU A 35 1.59 7.79 8.67
C GLU A 35 1.36 6.28 8.51
N ALA A 36 2.23 5.58 7.78
CA ALA A 36 2.12 4.13 7.65
C ALA A 36 2.23 3.43 9.01
N LEU A 37 3.21 3.81 9.85
CA LEU A 37 3.39 3.24 11.18
C LEU A 37 2.21 3.53 12.11
N ARG A 38 1.70 4.77 12.11
CA ARG A 38 0.50 5.14 12.87
C ARG A 38 -0.70 4.29 12.46
N LEU A 39 -0.94 4.12 11.17
CA LEU A 39 -2.05 3.32 10.66
C LEU A 39 -1.98 1.87 11.18
N TYR A 40 -0.80 1.25 11.21
CA TYR A 40 -0.63 -0.11 11.71
C TYR A 40 -1.00 -0.29 13.18
N GLU A 41 -0.80 0.75 14.01
CA GLU A 41 -1.14 0.73 15.43
C GLU A 41 -2.65 0.82 15.69
N VAL A 42 -3.38 1.49 14.79
CA VAL A 42 -4.79 1.81 15.00
C VAL A 42 -5.77 0.99 14.16
N ILE A 43 -5.31 0.35 13.08
CA ILE A 43 -6.17 -0.42 12.15
C ILE A 43 -6.92 -1.56 12.85
N ASP A 44 -6.39 -2.10 13.96
CA ASP A 44 -7.09 -3.12 14.75
C ASP A 44 -8.28 -2.60 15.55
N LYS A 45 -8.37 -1.28 15.73
CA LYS A 45 -9.42 -0.58 16.46
C LYS A 45 -10.36 0.20 15.54
N PHE A 46 -10.20 0.06 14.22
CA PHE A 46 -11.10 0.70 13.27
C PHE A 46 -12.51 0.12 13.45
N GLU A 47 -13.48 1.02 13.61
CA GLU A 47 -14.91 0.73 13.52
C GLU A 47 -15.43 1.40 12.25
N PRO A 48 -15.04 0.90 11.05
CA PRO A 48 -15.47 1.55 9.83
C PRO A 48 -16.95 1.29 9.58
N ASP A 49 -17.59 2.18 8.83
CA ASP A 49 -18.92 1.93 8.29
C ASP A 49 -18.87 0.66 7.44
N GLN A 50 -19.62 -0.36 7.87
CA GLN A 50 -19.67 -1.65 7.19
C GLN A 50 -20.39 -1.57 5.84
N ASN A 51 -21.08 -0.47 5.56
CA ASN A 51 -21.71 -0.19 4.28
C ASN A 51 -20.80 0.57 3.31
N ALA A 52 -19.60 0.99 3.75
CA ALA A 52 -18.65 1.64 2.88
C ALA A 52 -18.25 0.69 1.74
N LYS A 53 -18.36 1.17 0.50
CA LYS A 53 -17.77 0.48 -0.64
C LYS A 53 -16.25 0.62 -0.53
N VAL A 54 -15.57 -0.50 -0.41
CA VAL A 54 -14.10 -0.56 -0.29
C VAL A 54 -13.54 -1.49 -1.35
N SER A 55 -12.44 -1.08 -1.97
CA SER A 55 -11.63 -1.94 -2.82
C SER A 55 -10.18 -1.92 -2.35
N ILE A 56 -9.57 -3.10 -2.24
CA ILE A 56 -8.21 -3.29 -1.76
C ILE A 56 -7.33 -3.62 -2.95
N TRP A 57 -6.43 -2.70 -3.28
CA TRP A 57 -5.60 -2.73 -4.48
C TRP A 57 -4.16 -3.09 -4.13
N HIS A 58 -3.61 -4.11 -4.78
CA HIS A 58 -2.23 -4.53 -4.52
C HIS A 58 -1.62 -5.24 -5.73
N GLY A 59 -0.31 -5.16 -5.88
CA GLY A 59 0.41 -5.93 -6.90
C GLY A 59 0.47 -7.41 -6.50
N ALA A 60 0.15 -8.32 -7.43
CA ALA A 60 0.13 -9.76 -7.17
C ALA A 60 1.53 -10.32 -6.81
N LYS A 61 2.61 -9.64 -7.20
CA LYS A 61 3.99 -10.02 -6.87
C LYS A 61 4.51 -9.40 -5.57
N GLU A 62 3.70 -8.62 -4.86
CA GLU A 62 4.14 -7.97 -3.63
C GLU A 62 4.31 -8.98 -2.48
N PRO A 63 5.54 -9.22 -1.97
CA PRO A 63 5.81 -10.31 -1.05
C PRO A 63 5.23 -10.08 0.36
N ASN A 64 5.00 -8.82 0.75
CA ASN A 64 4.73 -8.44 2.14
C ASN A 64 3.26 -8.06 2.43
N MET A 65 2.32 -8.30 1.50
CA MET A 65 0.93 -7.86 1.67
C MET A 65 0.10 -8.72 2.63
N LYS A 66 0.48 -9.97 2.89
CA LYS A 66 -0.38 -10.94 3.59
C LYS A 66 -0.97 -10.39 4.90
N LYS A 67 -0.12 -9.82 5.77
CA LYS A 67 -0.54 -9.28 7.07
C LYS A 67 -1.46 -8.05 6.93
N ALA A 68 -1.21 -7.19 5.93
CA ALA A 68 -2.05 -6.03 5.66
C ALA A 68 -3.42 -6.45 5.13
N LEU A 69 -3.47 -7.40 4.19
CA LEU A 69 -4.71 -7.95 3.64
C LEU A 69 -5.57 -8.62 4.72
N GLU A 70 -4.97 -9.40 5.63
CA GLU A 70 -5.69 -10.00 6.76
C GLU A 70 -6.36 -8.94 7.64
N LYS A 71 -5.65 -7.86 7.97
CA LYS A 71 -6.19 -6.74 8.77
C LYS A 71 -7.30 -5.99 8.04
N LEU A 72 -7.10 -5.68 6.75
CA LEU A 72 -8.08 -4.97 5.93
C LEU A 72 -9.35 -5.78 5.70
N ARG A 73 -9.23 -7.08 5.41
CA ARG A 73 -10.39 -7.97 5.24
C ARG A 73 -11.19 -8.15 6.53
N ARG A 74 -10.54 -8.10 7.70
CA ARG A 74 -11.25 -8.09 8.98
C ARG A 74 -12.01 -6.77 9.20
N ALA A 75 -11.39 -5.63 8.90
CA ALA A 75 -12.02 -4.32 9.07
C ALA A 75 -13.16 -4.08 8.06
N PHE A 76 -13.01 -4.61 6.84
CA PHE A 76 -13.96 -4.47 5.73
C PHE A 76 -14.28 -5.83 5.09
N PRO A 77 -15.16 -6.65 5.69
CA PRO A 77 -15.47 -7.99 5.19
C PRO A 77 -16.08 -8.01 3.77
N ALA A 78 -16.75 -6.92 3.38
CA ALA A 78 -17.37 -6.76 2.07
C ALA A 78 -16.45 -6.10 1.02
N ALA A 79 -15.18 -5.82 1.34
CA ALA A 79 -14.27 -5.17 0.41
C ALA A 79 -13.98 -6.03 -0.82
N GLU A 80 -13.90 -5.40 -2.00
CA GLU A 80 -13.44 -6.05 -3.23
C GLU A 80 -11.92 -6.17 -3.22
N ASP A 81 -11.40 -7.40 -3.23
CA ASP A 81 -9.98 -7.68 -3.39
C ASP A 81 -9.55 -7.61 -4.87
N LYS A 82 -8.54 -6.80 -5.19
CA LYS A 82 -8.07 -6.52 -6.56
C LYS A 82 -6.54 -6.69 -6.65
N PRO A 83 -6.05 -7.93 -6.82
CA PRO A 83 -4.66 -8.15 -7.20
C PRO A 83 -4.41 -7.73 -8.65
N PHE A 84 -3.39 -6.92 -8.87
CA PHE A 84 -2.90 -6.55 -10.20
C PHE A 84 -1.83 -7.54 -10.64
N GLU A 85 -2.20 -8.40 -11.59
CA GLU A 85 -1.30 -9.42 -12.12
C GLU A 85 -0.06 -8.81 -12.76
N GLY A 86 1.10 -9.44 -12.51
CA GLY A 86 2.38 -8.98 -13.03
C GLY A 86 3.03 -7.80 -12.28
N MET A 87 2.27 -7.07 -11.46
CA MET A 87 2.72 -5.88 -10.72
C MET A 87 3.23 -6.21 -9.30
N GLY A 88 4.22 -5.45 -8.84
CA GLY A 88 4.77 -5.44 -7.48
C GLY A 88 4.43 -4.14 -6.71
N HIS A 89 5.27 -3.77 -5.73
CA HIS A 89 5.06 -2.58 -4.90
C HIS A 89 5.02 -1.29 -5.72
N GLY A 90 3.91 -0.55 -5.67
CA GLY A 90 3.85 0.80 -6.25
C GLY A 90 3.86 0.87 -7.78
N ASP A 91 4.03 -0.24 -8.51
CA ASP A 91 4.06 -0.29 -9.99
C ASP A 91 2.89 0.45 -10.63
N ILE A 92 1.69 0.37 -10.02
CA ILE A 92 0.48 1.03 -10.52
C ILE A 92 0.60 2.56 -10.65
N ILE A 93 1.52 3.20 -9.90
CA ILE A 93 1.78 4.64 -9.99
C ILE A 93 2.38 4.98 -11.37
N GLY A 94 3.13 4.06 -11.98
CA GLY A 94 3.66 4.19 -13.34
C GLY A 94 2.61 3.91 -14.44
N HIS A 95 1.40 3.50 -14.06
CA HIS A 95 0.32 3.11 -14.97
C HIS A 95 -0.98 3.89 -14.67
N PRO A 96 -0.97 5.24 -14.79
CA PRO A 96 -2.12 6.07 -14.44
C PRO A 96 -3.39 5.72 -15.24
N GLU A 97 -3.25 5.20 -16.46
CA GLU A 97 -4.35 4.71 -17.28
C GLU A 97 -5.07 3.50 -16.66
N ILE A 98 -4.31 2.57 -16.06
CA ILE A 98 -4.85 1.39 -15.37
C ILE A 98 -5.53 1.84 -14.08
N MET A 99 -4.85 2.68 -13.28
CA MET A 99 -5.41 3.25 -12.06
C MET A 99 -6.75 3.95 -12.35
N ALA A 100 -6.81 4.85 -13.33
CA ALA A 100 -8.01 5.58 -13.68
C ALA A 100 -9.15 4.67 -14.17
N ALA A 101 -8.84 3.63 -14.95
CA ALA A 101 -9.83 2.67 -15.43
C ALA A 101 -10.46 1.87 -14.27
N GLU A 102 -9.66 1.41 -13.31
CA GLU A 102 -10.18 0.67 -12.16
C GLU A 102 -10.97 1.57 -11.20
N ILE A 103 -10.61 2.86 -11.04
CA ILE A 103 -11.39 3.80 -10.23
C ILE A 103 -12.79 3.95 -10.85
N LYS A 104 -12.86 4.17 -12.16
CA LYS A 104 -14.15 4.29 -12.87
C LYS A 104 -15.02 3.04 -12.71
N LYS A 105 -14.45 1.86 -12.94
CA LYS A 105 -15.16 0.58 -12.76
C LYS A 105 -15.66 0.39 -11.33
N PHE A 106 -14.87 0.81 -10.34
CA PHE A 106 -15.26 0.71 -8.93
C PHE A 106 -16.40 1.67 -8.57
N MET A 107 -16.41 2.88 -9.14
CA MET A 107 -17.48 3.86 -8.92
C MET A 107 -18.82 3.50 -9.56
N GLU A 108 -18.82 2.73 -10.65
CA GLU A 108 -20.02 2.33 -11.38
C GLU A 108 -20.77 1.14 -10.75
N ARG A 109 -20.15 0.44 -9.80
CA ARG A 109 -20.74 -0.65 -9.01
C ARG A 109 -21.35 -0.08 -7.73
#